data_AF-A0AAZ3RD75-F1
#
_entry.id   AF-A0AAZ3RD75-F1
#
_cell.length_a   1.000
_cell.length_b   1.000
_cell.length_c   1.000
_cell.angle_alpha   90.00
_cell.angle_beta   90.00
_cell.angle_gamma   90.00
#
_symmetry.space_group_name_H-M   'P 1'
#
loop_
_entity.id
_entity.type
_entity.pdbx_description
1 polymer ?
#
loop_
_entity_poly.entity_id
_entity_poly.type
_entity_poly.pdbx_seq_one_letter_code
_entity_poly.pdbx_strand_id
1 'polypeptide(L)'
;IKFAALALTLLLAQWIALVSPSFYPPLLCTPRMKLSKSFDKLHEYAQTASQTLAPYGDAFSTQFLDTSKQVYQMVMADVEDLHTQLEPKRKKLQQVLQEYVSKRHEDMDTLRAKLQTLVDEMRAKVEETKSKLIPIVEVYKEQLVKSIGEVNEVAGSWTSKIQSSRP
;
A
#
# COMPACT_ATOMS: atom_id res chain seq x y z
N ILE A 1 -32.65 33.25 15.94
CA ILE A 1 -32.28 31.81 15.81
C ILE A 1 -32.66 31.22 14.44
N LYS A 2 -33.91 31.36 13.95
CA LYS A 2 -34.34 30.79 12.64
C LYS A 2 -33.57 31.32 11.41
N PHE A 3 -33.16 32.59 11.41
CA PHE A 3 -32.37 33.17 10.31
C PHE A 3 -30.93 32.63 10.22
N ALA A 4 -30.32 32.26 11.35
CA ALA A 4 -28.97 31.70 11.36
C ALA A 4 -28.95 30.27 10.79
N ALA A 5 -30.02 29.49 11.00
CA ALA A 5 -30.16 28.15 10.44
C ALA A 5 -30.29 28.19 8.91
N LEU A 6 -31.02 29.16 8.36
CA LEU A 6 -31.17 29.33 6.90
C LEU A 6 -29.88 29.81 6.23
N ALA A 7 -29.09 30.66 6.89
CA ALA A 7 -27.81 31.10 6.37
C ALA A 7 -26.77 29.97 6.31
N LEU A 8 -26.76 29.09 7.32
CA LEU A 8 -25.88 27.93 7.37
C LEU A 8 -26.24 26.88 6.32
N THR A 9 -27.53 26.66 6.04
CA THR A 9 -27.93 25.72 4.97
C THR A 9 -27.63 26.26 3.58
N LEU A 10 -27.76 27.57 3.35
CA LEU A 10 -27.36 28.21 2.09
C LEU A 10 -25.84 28.16 1.89
N LEU A 11 -25.05 28.40 2.93
CA LEU A 11 -23.59 28.28 2.86
C LEU A 11 -23.13 26.83 2.64
N LEU A 12 -23.79 25.86 3.26
CA LEU A 12 -23.52 24.43 3.01
C LEU A 12 -23.88 24.03 1.58
N ALA A 13 -25.01 24.50 1.04
CA ALA A 13 -25.41 24.24 -0.33
C ALA A 13 -24.44 24.87 -1.35
N GLN A 14 -24.00 26.11 -1.07
CA GLN A 14 -23.01 26.81 -1.90
C GLN A 14 -21.64 26.11 -1.85
N TRP A 15 -21.23 25.61 -0.68
CA TRP A 15 -19.97 24.90 -0.50
C TRP A 15 -19.98 23.52 -1.19
N ILE A 16 -21.10 22.80 -1.12
CA ILE A 16 -21.31 21.55 -1.86
C ILE A 16 -21.22 21.79 -3.38
N ALA A 17 -21.75 22.92 -3.87
CA ALA A 17 -21.66 23.29 -5.29
C ALA A 17 -20.23 23.71 -5.72
N LEU A 18 -19.42 24.27 -4.83
CA LEU A 18 -18.04 24.72 -5.12
C LEU A 18 -16.99 23.60 -4.99
N VAL A 19 -17.24 22.57 -4.17
CA VAL A 19 -16.31 21.47 -3.92
C VAL A 19 -16.49 20.30 -4.92
N SER A 20 -17.49 20.34 -5.81
CA SER A 20 -17.63 19.32 -6.87
C SER A 20 -18.36 19.81 -8.13
N PRO A 21 -17.64 20.35 -9.13
CA PRO A 21 -18.22 20.62 -10.45
C PRO A 21 -18.48 19.37 -11.31
N SER A 22 -18.34 18.14 -10.79
CA SER A 22 -18.36 16.92 -11.61
C SER A 22 -19.15 15.72 -11.04
N PHE A 23 -19.96 15.92 -10.00
CA PHE A 23 -20.71 14.83 -9.39
C PHE A 23 -22.22 14.95 -9.59
N TYR A 24 -22.66 14.91 -10.84
CA TYR A 24 -23.84 14.16 -11.29
C TYR A 24 -23.76 14.01 -12.82
N PRO A 25 -22.97 13.05 -13.32
CA PRO A 25 -23.09 12.63 -14.71
C PRO A 25 -24.30 11.68 -14.85
N PRO A 26 -25.21 11.88 -15.83
CA PRO A 26 -26.17 10.86 -16.24
C PRO A 26 -25.47 9.79 -17.10
N LEU A 27 -24.39 9.18 -16.61
CA LEU A 27 -23.49 8.34 -17.43
C LEU A 27 -23.33 6.88 -16.96
N LEU A 28 -24.06 6.43 -15.94
CA LEU A 28 -24.05 5.00 -15.57
C LEU A 28 -25.26 4.19 -16.02
N CYS A 29 -26.26 4.85 -16.62
CA CYS A 29 -27.49 4.16 -17.00
C CYS A 29 -27.39 3.39 -18.33
N THR A 30 -26.41 3.62 -19.20
CA THR A 30 -26.46 3.04 -20.55
C THR A 30 -26.26 1.51 -20.61
N PRO A 31 -25.24 0.87 -19.98
CA PRO A 31 -25.05 -0.56 -20.18
C PRO A 31 -26.10 -1.37 -19.43
N ARG A 32 -26.44 -1.00 -18.18
CA ARG A 32 -27.48 -1.70 -17.43
C ARG A 32 -28.87 -1.50 -18.00
N MET A 33 -29.21 -0.32 -18.52
CA MET A 33 -30.52 -0.13 -19.15
C MET A 33 -30.61 -0.84 -20.50
N LYS A 34 -29.54 -0.91 -21.30
CA LYS A 34 -29.55 -1.65 -22.58
C LYS A 34 -29.58 -3.15 -22.35
N LEU A 35 -28.84 -3.65 -21.36
CA LEU A 35 -28.89 -5.06 -20.96
C LEU A 35 -30.26 -5.42 -20.38
N SER A 36 -30.84 -4.57 -19.53
CA SER A 36 -32.23 -4.73 -19.06
C SER A 36 -33.18 -4.83 -20.25
N LYS A 37 -33.09 -3.91 -21.22
CA LYS A 37 -33.92 -3.98 -22.44
C LYS A 37 -33.74 -5.27 -23.23
N SER A 38 -32.53 -5.82 -23.31
CA SER A 38 -32.30 -7.13 -23.96
C SER A 38 -32.91 -8.28 -23.16
N PHE A 39 -32.85 -8.22 -21.82
CA PHE A 39 -33.42 -9.21 -20.93
C PHE A 39 -34.96 -9.14 -20.91
N ASP A 40 -35.52 -7.93 -20.93
CA ASP A 40 -36.96 -7.66 -20.98
C ASP A 40 -37.55 -8.19 -22.30
N LYS A 41 -36.88 -7.97 -23.43
CA LYS A 41 -37.26 -8.55 -24.73
C LYS A 41 -37.18 -10.08 -24.73
N LEU A 42 -36.20 -10.67 -24.06
CA LEU A 42 -36.06 -12.12 -23.95
C LEU A 42 -37.15 -12.73 -23.05
N HIS A 43 -37.56 -12.01 -22.00
CA HIS A 43 -38.62 -12.42 -21.09
C HIS A 43 -40.00 -12.36 -21.75
N GLU A 44 -40.29 -11.26 -22.45
CA GLU A 44 -41.50 -11.11 -23.28
C GLU A 44 -41.59 -12.25 -24.29
N TYR A 45 -40.47 -12.59 -24.93
CA TYR A 45 -40.38 -13.69 -25.87
C TYR A 45 -40.67 -15.07 -25.24
N ALA A 46 -40.04 -15.38 -24.10
CA ALA A 46 -40.28 -16.65 -23.39
C ALA A 46 -41.74 -16.79 -22.95
N GLN A 47 -42.36 -15.67 -22.55
CA GLN A 47 -43.76 -15.63 -22.14
C GLN A 47 -44.70 -15.82 -23.34
N THR A 48 -44.46 -15.15 -24.47
CA THR A 48 -45.23 -15.33 -25.70
C THR A 48 -45.08 -16.75 -26.26
N ALA A 49 -43.85 -17.28 -26.30
CA ALA A 49 -43.56 -18.64 -26.75
C ALA A 49 -44.34 -19.69 -25.95
N SER A 50 -44.42 -19.52 -24.63
CA SER A 50 -45.17 -20.42 -23.74
C SER A 50 -46.67 -20.43 -24.02
N GLN A 51 -47.22 -19.31 -24.53
CA GLN A 51 -48.65 -19.12 -24.74
C GLN A 51 -49.13 -19.60 -26.12
N THR A 52 -48.24 -19.77 -27.11
CA THR A 52 -48.60 -20.10 -28.50
C THR A 52 -48.25 -21.53 -28.94
N LEU A 53 -47.86 -22.40 -28.01
CA LEU A 53 -47.19 -23.68 -28.28
C LEU A 53 -48.05 -24.85 -28.84
N ALA A 54 -49.20 -24.59 -29.48
CA ALA A 54 -50.08 -25.68 -29.93
C ALA A 54 -50.15 -25.98 -31.46
N PRO A 55 -50.05 -25.06 -32.44
CA PRO A 55 -50.04 -25.54 -33.84
C PRO A 55 -49.14 -24.85 -34.90
N TYR A 56 -48.24 -23.92 -34.60
CA TYR A 56 -47.41 -23.25 -35.63
C TYR A 56 -45.90 -23.26 -35.33
N GLY A 57 -45.23 -24.39 -35.59
CA GLY A 57 -43.79 -24.58 -35.33
C GLY A 57 -42.83 -23.81 -36.27
N ASP A 58 -43.25 -23.50 -37.51
CA ASP A 58 -42.34 -22.93 -38.52
C ASP A 58 -42.21 -21.40 -38.46
N ALA A 59 -43.27 -20.67 -38.11
CA ALA A 59 -43.21 -19.21 -37.95
C ALA A 59 -42.40 -18.81 -36.70
N PHE A 60 -42.45 -19.64 -35.66
CA PHE A 60 -41.68 -19.44 -34.44
C PHE A 60 -40.18 -19.65 -34.66
N SER A 61 -39.78 -20.69 -35.40
CA SER A 61 -38.35 -20.98 -35.61
C SER A 61 -37.66 -19.87 -36.40
N THR A 62 -38.32 -19.31 -37.41
CA THR A 62 -37.80 -18.21 -38.22
C THR A 62 -37.72 -16.91 -37.43
N GLN A 63 -38.76 -16.54 -36.67
CA GLN A 63 -38.70 -15.37 -35.77
C GLN A 63 -37.66 -15.54 -34.66
N PHE A 64 -37.51 -16.74 -34.10
CA PHE A 64 -36.49 -17.02 -33.08
C PHE A 64 -35.08 -16.79 -33.63
N LEU A 65 -34.79 -17.36 -34.81
CA LEU A 65 -33.48 -17.24 -35.43
C LEU A 65 -33.15 -15.80 -35.80
N ASP A 66 -34.13 -15.03 -36.29
CA ASP A 66 -33.91 -13.64 -36.67
C ASP A 66 -33.73 -12.72 -35.45
N THR A 67 -34.50 -12.97 -34.38
CA THR A 67 -34.38 -12.22 -33.13
C THR A 67 -33.10 -12.60 -32.35
N SER A 68 -32.69 -13.87 -32.40
CA SER A 68 -31.42 -14.33 -31.83
C SER A 68 -30.23 -13.62 -32.50
N LYS A 69 -30.26 -13.45 -33.83
CA LYS A 69 -29.23 -12.66 -34.55
C LYS A 69 -29.19 -11.21 -34.07
N GLN A 70 -30.32 -10.57 -33.82
CA GLN A 70 -30.35 -9.21 -33.27
C GLN A 70 -29.74 -9.14 -31.87
N VAL A 71 -29.99 -10.14 -31.02
CA VAL A 71 -29.34 -10.23 -29.70
C VAL A 71 -27.84 -10.42 -29.85
N TYR A 72 -27.37 -11.31 -30.73
CA TYR A 72 -25.94 -11.48 -30.99
C TYR A 72 -25.28 -10.19 -31.47
N GLN A 73 -25.89 -9.45 -32.39
CA GLN A 73 -25.36 -8.17 -32.89
C GLN A 73 -25.29 -7.12 -31.78
N MET A 74 -26.33 -7.02 -30.94
CA MET A 74 -26.36 -6.07 -29.83
C MET A 74 -25.36 -6.44 -28.74
N VAL A 75 -25.20 -7.73 -28.42
CA VAL A 75 -24.21 -8.22 -27.46
C VAL A 75 -22.79 -7.94 -27.94
N MET A 76 -22.49 -8.14 -29.23
CA MET A 76 -21.16 -7.81 -29.76
C MET A 76 -20.87 -6.32 -29.71
N ALA A 77 -21.85 -5.47 -30.05
CA ALA A 77 -21.71 -4.02 -29.90
C ALA A 77 -21.52 -3.59 -28.44
N ASP A 78 -22.22 -4.23 -27.49
CA ASP A 78 -22.09 -3.95 -26.07
C ASP A 78 -20.73 -4.40 -25.50
N VAL A 79 -20.17 -5.52 -25.99
CA VAL A 79 -18.82 -5.99 -25.63
C VAL A 79 -17.75 -4.99 -26.08
N GLU A 80 -17.91 -4.42 -27.27
CA GLU A 80 -16.96 -3.46 -27.83
C GLU A 80 -17.04 -2.09 -27.13
N ASP A 81 -18.25 -1.63 -26.78
CA ASP A 81 -18.46 -0.43 -25.93
C ASP A 81 -17.86 -0.61 -24.53
N LEU A 82 -17.97 -1.81 -23.94
CA LEU A 82 -17.30 -2.12 -22.67
C LEU A 82 -15.77 -2.10 -22.81
N HIS A 83 -15.22 -2.61 -23.91
CA HIS A 83 -13.78 -2.62 -24.15
C HIS A 83 -13.21 -1.20 -24.23
N THR A 84 -13.87 -0.32 -24.99
CA THR A 84 -13.47 1.09 -25.15
C THR A 84 -13.54 1.88 -23.83
N GLN A 85 -14.49 1.57 -22.95
CA GLN A 85 -14.58 2.19 -21.62
C GLN A 85 -13.59 1.62 -20.59
N LEU A 86 -13.15 0.37 -20.74
CA LEU A 86 -12.21 -0.29 -19.84
C LEU A 86 -10.75 0.10 -20.09
N GLU A 87 -10.36 0.33 -21.34
CA GLU A 87 -9.02 0.78 -21.70
C GLU A 87 -8.52 2.02 -20.91
N PRO A 88 -9.26 3.14 -20.85
CA PRO A 88 -8.79 4.32 -20.14
C PRO A 88 -8.72 4.11 -18.63
N LYS A 89 -9.58 3.25 -18.06
CA LYS A 89 -9.52 2.90 -16.62
C LYS A 89 -8.31 2.03 -16.29
N ARG A 90 -7.95 1.09 -17.17
CA ARG A 90 -6.72 0.29 -17.05
C ARG A 90 -5.47 1.16 -17.11
N LYS A 91 -5.39 2.08 -18.08
CA LYS A 91 -4.25 3.01 -18.22
C LYS A 91 -4.09 3.91 -16.99
N LYS A 92 -5.19 4.46 -16.45
CA LYS A 92 -5.15 5.27 -15.22
C LYS A 92 -4.65 4.47 -14.01
N LEU A 93 -5.14 3.25 -13.81
CA LEU A 93 -4.65 2.40 -12.71
C LEU A 93 -3.17 2.05 -12.88
N GLN A 94 -2.73 1.78 -14.10
CA GLN A 94 -1.33 1.47 -14.40
C GLN A 94 -0.41 2.67 -14.13
N GLN A 95 -0.81 3.87 -14.52
CA GLN A 95 -0.06 5.10 -14.24
C GLN A 95 0.06 5.36 -12.73
N VAL A 96 -1.05 5.29 -12.01
CA VAL A 96 -1.05 5.46 -10.55
C VAL A 96 -0.14 4.40 -9.91
N LEU A 97 -0.28 3.13 -10.30
CA LEU A 97 0.55 2.06 -9.75
C LEU A 97 2.05 2.29 -10.03
N GLN A 98 2.39 2.73 -11.23
CA GLN A 98 3.77 3.05 -11.62
C GLN A 98 4.34 4.23 -10.80
N GLU A 99 3.55 5.27 -10.59
CA GLU A 99 3.93 6.41 -9.76
C GLU A 99 4.14 6.01 -8.29
N TYR A 100 3.23 5.22 -7.72
CA TYR A 100 3.35 4.70 -6.35
C TYR A 100 4.56 3.79 -6.17
N VAL A 101 4.86 2.92 -7.16
CA VAL A 101 6.04 2.06 -7.13
C VAL A 101 7.31 2.89 -7.21
N SER A 102 7.36 3.88 -8.11
CA SER A 102 8.53 4.76 -8.27
C SER A 102 8.80 5.58 -7.00
N LYS A 103 7.75 6.19 -6.44
CA LYS A 103 7.85 6.96 -5.21
C LYS A 103 8.31 6.10 -4.02
N ARG A 104 7.79 4.87 -3.89
CA ARG A 104 8.26 3.96 -2.82
C ARG A 104 9.72 3.53 -3.00
N HIS A 105 10.23 3.41 -4.21
CA HIS A 105 11.65 3.13 -4.41
C HIS A 105 12.50 4.30 -3.94
N GLU A 106 12.13 5.54 -4.29
CA GLU A 106 12.83 6.75 -3.86
C GLU A 106 12.81 6.94 -2.32
N ASP A 107 11.66 6.69 -1.69
CA ASP A 107 11.54 6.74 -0.22
C ASP A 107 12.43 5.68 0.46
N MET A 108 12.51 4.47 -0.12
CA MET A 108 13.36 3.39 0.40
C MET A 108 14.85 3.70 0.22
N ASP A 109 15.25 4.29 -0.90
CA ASP A 109 16.63 4.73 -1.14
C ASP A 109 17.03 5.87 -0.19
N THR A 110 16.11 6.80 0.06
CA THR A 110 16.31 7.88 1.05
C THR A 110 16.45 7.33 2.47
N LEU A 111 15.61 6.35 2.84
CA LEU A 111 15.71 5.69 4.14
C LEU A 111 17.01 4.90 4.28
N ARG A 112 17.43 4.19 3.23
CA ARG A 112 18.71 3.49 3.19
C ARG A 112 19.90 4.44 3.35
N ALA A 113 19.86 5.60 2.69
CA ALA A 113 20.88 6.63 2.83
C ALA A 113 20.95 7.16 4.27
N LYS A 114 19.81 7.49 4.89
CA LYS A 114 19.75 7.92 6.30
C LYS A 114 20.27 6.85 7.26
N LEU A 115 19.93 5.59 7.01
CA LEU A 115 20.41 4.47 7.82
C LEU A 115 21.94 4.32 7.70
N GLN A 116 22.48 4.47 6.48
CA GLN A 116 23.91 4.44 6.26
C GLN A 116 24.63 5.56 7.03
N THR A 117 24.12 6.79 6.96
CA THR A 117 24.64 7.92 7.74
C THR A 117 24.62 7.63 9.24
N LEU A 118 23.51 7.08 9.76
CA LEU A 118 23.38 6.73 11.18
C LEU A 118 24.39 5.65 11.60
N VAL A 119 24.61 4.65 10.75
CA VAL A 119 25.62 3.59 10.99
C VAL A 119 27.03 4.19 11.03
N ASP A 120 27.35 5.11 10.11
CA ASP A 120 28.65 5.76 10.07
C ASP A 120 28.86 6.69 11.29
N GLU A 121 27.84 7.43 11.72
CA GLU A 121 27.87 8.22 12.95
C GLU A 121 28.04 7.34 14.21
N MET A 122 27.33 6.22 14.30
CA MET A 122 27.48 5.27 15.41
C MET A 122 28.89 4.68 15.42
N ARG A 123 29.43 4.29 14.25
CA ARG A 123 30.80 3.79 14.12
C ARG A 123 31.82 4.82 14.58
N ALA A 124 31.65 6.09 14.20
CA ALA A 124 32.52 7.18 14.64
C ALA A 124 32.50 7.34 16.18
N LYS A 125 31.30 7.32 16.80
CA LYS A 125 31.17 7.38 18.26
C LYS A 125 31.78 6.18 18.97
N VAL A 126 31.69 4.99 18.38
CA VAL A 126 32.34 3.78 18.91
C VAL A 126 33.86 3.93 18.89
N GLU A 127 34.44 4.41 17.79
CA GLU A 127 35.88 4.66 17.71
C GLU A 127 36.34 5.77 18.68
N GLU A 128 35.57 6.84 18.84
CA GLU A 128 35.84 7.88 19.84
C GLU A 128 35.81 7.31 21.27
N THR A 129 34.81 6.48 21.57
CA THR A 129 34.68 5.84 22.89
C THR A 129 35.81 4.87 23.14
N LYS A 130 36.21 4.09 22.13
CA LYS A 130 37.36 3.20 22.20
C LYS A 130 38.66 3.98 22.43
N SER A 131 38.85 5.10 21.74
CA SER A 131 40.01 5.98 21.94
C SER A 131 40.08 6.56 23.35
N LYS A 132 38.93 6.84 23.98
CA LYS A 132 38.86 7.30 25.38
C LYS A 132 39.04 6.15 26.38
N LEU A 133 38.65 4.94 26.03
CA LEU A 133 38.72 3.77 26.90
C LEU A 133 40.13 3.17 26.97
N ILE A 134 40.89 3.18 25.87
CA ILE A 134 42.28 2.71 25.81
C ILE A 134 43.15 3.31 26.92
N PRO A 135 43.24 4.65 27.11
CA PRO A 135 44.10 5.22 28.16
C PRO A 135 43.62 4.85 29.56
N ILE A 136 42.30 4.73 29.79
CA ILE A 136 41.76 4.32 31.09
C ILE A 136 42.21 2.89 31.41
N VAL A 137 42.08 1.97 30.45
CA VAL A 137 42.51 0.58 30.62
C VAL A 137 44.02 0.49 30.87
N GLU A 138 44.82 1.31 30.20
CA GLU A 138 46.27 1.30 30.37
C GLU A 138 46.68 1.83 31.77
N VAL A 139 46.05 2.89 32.26
CA VAL A 139 46.25 3.38 33.65
C VAL A 139 45.90 2.29 34.67
N TYR A 140 44.79 1.58 34.49
CA TYR A 140 44.42 0.49 35.39
C TYR A 140 45.41 -0.69 35.33
N LYS A 141 45.94 -1.03 34.15
CA LYS A 141 46.99 -2.05 34.03
C LYS A 141 48.27 -1.63 34.77
N GLU A 142 48.72 -0.39 34.61
CA GLU A 142 49.91 0.12 35.30
C GLU A 142 49.75 0.08 36.83
N GLN A 143 48.59 0.50 37.34
CA GLN A 143 48.27 0.41 38.76
C GLN A 143 48.28 -1.04 39.25
N LEU A 144 47.69 -1.96 38.48
CA LEU A 144 47.65 -3.38 38.82
C LEU A 144 49.06 -3.99 38.88
N VAL A 145 49.92 -3.70 37.90
CA VAL A 145 51.31 -4.16 37.86
C VAL A 145 52.10 -3.61 39.05
N LYS A 146 51.89 -2.34 39.41
CA LYS A 146 52.53 -1.73 40.58
C LYS A 146 52.12 -2.42 41.88
N SER A 147 50.82 -2.61 42.11
CA SER A 147 50.32 -3.28 43.31
C SER A 147 50.80 -4.73 43.39
N ILE A 148 50.90 -5.45 42.27
CA ILE A 148 51.47 -6.79 42.24
C ILE A 148 52.97 -6.76 42.61
N GLY A 149 53.73 -5.78 42.12
CA GLY A 149 55.14 -5.60 42.47
C GLY A 149 55.33 -5.37 43.97
N GLU A 150 54.55 -4.46 44.56
CA GLU A 150 54.57 -4.17 46.00
C GLU A 150 54.25 -5.43 46.83
N VAL A 151 53.23 -6.19 46.43
CA VAL A 151 52.87 -7.46 47.10
C VAL A 151 54.00 -8.48 47.00
N ASN A 152 54.65 -8.57 45.84
CA ASN A 152 55.76 -9.50 45.62
C ASN A 152 57.00 -9.13 46.46
N GLU A 153 57.33 -7.85 46.59
CA GLU A 153 58.41 -7.38 47.47
C GLU A 153 58.10 -7.67 48.95
N VAL A 154 56.88 -7.37 49.38
CA VAL A 154 56.43 -7.68 50.74
C VAL A 154 56.53 -9.18 51.00
N ALA A 155 56.03 -10.02 50.09
CA ALA A 155 56.14 -11.47 50.18
C ALA A 155 57.61 -11.94 50.25
N GLY A 156 58.49 -11.38 49.42
CA GLY A 156 59.94 -11.64 49.45
C GLY A 156 60.60 -11.26 50.78
N SER A 157 60.13 -10.20 51.43
CA SER A 157 60.61 -9.82 52.77
C SER A 157 60.19 -10.83 53.85
N TRP A 158 58.95 -11.33 53.80
CA TRP A 158 58.46 -12.35 54.72
C TRP A 158 59.22 -13.67 54.56
N THR A 159 59.50 -14.10 53.33
CA THR A 159 60.26 -15.33 53.06
C THR A 159 61.71 -15.21 53.53
N SER A 160 62.36 -14.07 53.31
CA SER A 160 63.72 -13.81 53.80
C SER A 160 63.77 -13.82 55.34
N LYS A 161 62.77 -13.22 55.99
CA LYS A 161 62.66 -13.22 57.45
C LYS A 161 62.50 -14.63 58.00
N ILE A 162 61.64 -15.45 57.39
CA ILE A 162 61.46 -16.86 57.75
C ILE A 162 62.77 -17.66 57.59
N GLN A 163 63.53 -17.42 56.53
CA GLN A 163 64.81 -18.10 56.30
C GLN A 163 65.86 -17.72 57.37
N SER A 164 65.90 -16.46 57.79
CA SER A 164 66.84 -15.97 58.82
C SER A 164 66.50 -16.41 60.25
N SER A 165 65.23 -16.76 60.54
CA SER A 165 64.78 -17.21 61.87
C SER A 165 64.82 -18.73 62.04
N ARG A 166 65.32 -19.48 61.04
CA ARG A 166 65.49 -20.93 61.13
C ARG A 166 66.81 -21.21 61.88
N PRO A 167 66.77 -21.82 63.08
CA PRO A 167 67.97 -22.14 63.87
C PRO A 167 68.85 -23.21 63.22
#